data_AF-A0A212LIF4-F1
#
_entry.id   AF-A0A212LIF4-F1
#
_cell.length_a   1.000
_cell.length_b   1.000
_cell.length_c   1.000
_cell.angle_alpha   90.00
_cell.angle_beta   90.00
_cell.angle_gamma   90.00
#
_symmetry.space_group_name_H-M   'P 1'
#
loop_
_entity.id
_entity.type
_entity.pdbx_description
1 polymer ?
#
loop_
_entity_poly.entity_id
_entity_poly.type
_entity_poly.pdbx_seq_one_letter_code
_entity_poly.pdbx_strand_id
1 'polypeptide(L)'
;MDSGYIVELAGEAVGVLVGAGRAYEFHAVDSRFRSLEGATFDNGFAAERAVRRLARHGAGKPARRGRRQYSLFRDGLGLTGPATIEAFST
;
A
#
# COMPACT_ATOMS: atom_id res chain seq x y z
N MET A 1 14.67 -31.75 8.58
CA MET A 1 15.36 -30.69 9.32
C MET A 1 14.70 -29.39 8.90
N ASP A 2 13.79 -28.90 9.73
CA ASP A 2 13.10 -27.64 9.52
C ASP A 2 14.04 -26.51 9.94
N SER A 3 14.86 -26.04 9.00
CA SER A 3 15.77 -24.92 9.26
C SER A 3 14.95 -23.63 9.32
N GLY A 4 14.80 -23.08 10.52
CA GLY A 4 14.21 -21.76 10.75
C GLY A 4 15.28 -20.68 10.75
N TYR A 5 15.07 -19.58 10.03
CA TYR A 5 15.98 -18.43 10.00
C TYR A 5 15.26 -17.17 10.45
N ILE A 6 15.90 -16.37 11.30
CA ILE A 6 15.38 -15.05 11.68
C ILE A 6 15.80 -14.05 10.60
N VAL A 7 14.85 -13.24 10.14
CA VAL A 7 15.11 -12.13 9.23
C VAL A 7 15.13 -10.85 10.04
N GLU A 8 16.24 -10.13 9.98
CA GLU A 8 16.46 -8.88 10.69
C GLU A 8 16.63 -7.72 9.71
N LEU A 9 16.12 -6.54 10.09
CA LEU A 9 16.35 -5.30 9.35
C LEU A 9 16.89 -4.25 10.33
N ALA A 10 18.07 -3.69 10.03
CA ALA A 10 18.74 -2.71 10.90
C ALA A 10 18.95 -3.20 12.36
N GLY A 11 19.12 -4.51 12.55
CA GLY A 11 19.29 -5.13 13.87
C GLY A 11 17.99 -5.41 14.62
N GLU A 12 16.83 -5.24 13.98
CA GLU A 12 15.52 -5.58 14.54
C GLU A 12 14.94 -6.82 13.83
N ALA A 13 14.47 -7.81 14.59
CA ALA A 13 13.80 -8.98 14.03
C ALA A 13 12.44 -8.58 13.43
N VAL A 14 12.32 -8.71 12.11
CA VAL A 14 11.12 -8.30 11.35
C VAL A 14 10.24 -9.48 10.95
N GLY A 15 10.82 -10.68 10.90
CA GLY A 15 10.13 -11.90 10.48
C GLY A 15 10.98 -13.13 10.66
N VAL A 16 10.35 -14.28 10.44
CA VAL A 16 10.97 -15.60 10.52
C VAL A 16 10.71 -16.33 9.21
N LEU A 17 11.73 -17.01 8.71
CA LEU A 17 11.63 -17.95 7.60
C LEU A 17 11.53 -19.36 8.15
N VAL A 18 10.49 -20.08 7.74
CA VAL A 18 10.27 -21.49 8.09
C VAL A 18 10.51 -22.34 6.86
N GLY A 19 11.35 -23.36 6.97
CA GLY A 19 11.58 -24.30 5.87
C GLY A 19 10.28 -25.03 5.48
N ALA A 20 9.84 -24.86 4.24
CA ALA A 20 8.69 -25.51 3.63
C ALA A 20 9.17 -26.41 2.47
N GLY A 21 9.87 -27.49 2.82
CA GLY A 21 10.45 -28.42 1.85
C GLY A 21 11.69 -27.86 1.15
N ARG A 22 11.53 -27.34 -0.08
CA ARG A 22 12.63 -26.80 -0.92
C ARG A 22 12.75 -25.27 -0.89
N ALA A 23 11.80 -24.60 -0.25
CA ALA A 23 11.71 -23.16 -0.12
C ALA A 23 11.50 -22.80 1.36
N TYR A 24 11.48 -21.50 1.65
CA TYR A 24 11.26 -20.94 2.97
C TYR A 24 10.04 -20.04 2.94
N GLU A 25 9.08 -20.27 3.83
CA GLU A 25 7.91 -19.40 4.00
C GLU A 25 8.21 -18.30 5.00
N PHE A 26 7.88 -17.06 4.65
CA PHE A 26 8.09 -15.90 5.52
C PHE A 26 6.86 -15.63 6.38
N HIS A 27 7.09 -15.56 7.69
CA HIS A 27 6.13 -15.11 8.69
C HIS A 27 6.58 -13.77 9.26
N ALA A 28 5.78 -12.74 9.08
CA ALA A 28 6.02 -11.40 9.57
C ALA A 28 5.79 -11.35 11.08
N VAL A 29 6.80 -10.89 11.82
CA VAL A 29 6.66 -10.56 13.24
C VAL A 29 6.09 -9.15 13.40
N ASP A 30 6.48 -8.25 12.50
CA ASP A 30 6.02 -6.86 12.48
C ASP A 30 4.94 -6.62 11.41
N SER A 31 3.85 -5.97 11.82
CA SER A 31 2.73 -5.55 10.97
C SER A 31 3.15 -4.75 9.72
N ARG A 32 4.28 -4.03 9.74
CA ARG A 32 4.84 -3.32 8.58
C ARG A 32 5.17 -4.25 7.42
N PHE A 33 5.48 -5.51 7.71
CA PHE A 33 5.88 -6.53 6.74
C PHE A 33 4.80 -7.58 6.50
N ARG A 34 3.59 -7.39 7.03
CA ARG A 34 2.46 -8.33 6.85
C ARG A 34 2.10 -8.59 5.38
N SER A 35 2.46 -7.68 4.48
CA SER A 35 2.32 -7.87 3.03
C SER A 35 3.19 -9.00 2.46
N LEU A 36 4.19 -9.47 3.21
CA LEU A 36 5.07 -10.60 2.86
C LEU A 36 4.69 -11.89 3.60
N GLU A 37 3.65 -11.88 4.45
CA GLU A 37 3.19 -13.06 5.19
C GLU A 37 2.83 -14.20 4.22
N GLY A 38 3.35 -15.40 4.49
CA GLY A 38 3.14 -16.59 3.66
C GLY A 38 3.89 -16.56 2.32
N ALA A 39 4.72 -15.55 2.06
CA ALA A 39 5.53 -15.50 0.86
C ALA A 39 6.64 -16.54 0.93
N THR A 40 6.82 -17.30 -0.15
CA THR A 40 7.87 -18.31 -0.26
C THR A 40 9.11 -17.75 -0.96
N PHE A 41 10.28 -18.07 -0.42
CA PHE A 41 11.58 -17.63 -0.89
C PHE A 41 12.54 -18.81 -1.01
N ASP A 42 13.40 -18.79 -2.01
CA ASP A 42 14.39 -19.86 -2.20
C ASP A 42 15.54 -19.80 -1.17
N ASN A 43 15.78 -18.62 -0.59
CA ASN A 43 16.85 -18.39 0.39
C ASN A 43 16.58 -17.16 1.30
N GLY A 44 17.33 -17.07 2.40
CA GLY A 44 17.23 -15.95 3.35
C GLY A 44 17.52 -14.58 2.74
N PHE A 45 18.49 -14.49 1.83
CA PHE A 45 18.86 -13.23 1.17
C PHE A 45 17.73 -12.65 0.30
N ALA A 46 16.95 -13.51 -0.36
CA ALA A 46 15.80 -13.11 -1.17
C ALA A 46 14.70 -12.50 -0.29
N ALA A 47 14.45 -13.09 0.88
CA ALA A 47 13.51 -12.57 1.85
C ALA A 47 13.98 -11.22 2.43
N GLU A 48 15.25 -11.11 2.84
CA GLU A 48 15.83 -9.85 3.35
C GLU A 48 15.72 -8.74 2.30
N ARG A 49 16.02 -9.04 1.04
CA ARG A 49 15.90 -8.08 -0.06
C ARG A 49 14.45 -7.62 -0.26
N ALA A 50 13.48 -8.53 -0.14
CA ALA A 50 12.05 -8.20 -0.23
C ALA A 50 11.60 -7.29 0.93
N VAL A 51 11.99 -7.63 2.16
CA VAL A 51 11.79 -6.81 3.37
C VAL A 51 12.38 -5.42 3.17
N ARG A 52 13.66 -5.33 2.78
CA ARG A 52 14.36 -4.05 2.58
C ARG A 52 13.70 -3.21 1.49
N ARG A 53 13.19 -3.85 0.43
CA ARG A 53 12.42 -3.18 -0.62
C ARG A 53 11.10 -2.62 -0.06
N LEU A 54 10.38 -3.40 0.73
CA LEU A 54 9.13 -2.95 1.34
C LEU A 54 9.35 -1.79 2.32
N ALA A 55 10.39 -1.86 3.16
CA ALA A 55 10.77 -0.78 4.06
C ALA A 55 11.04 0.54 3.31
N ARG A 56 11.73 0.46 2.16
CA ARG A 56 12.00 1.64 1.31
C ARG A 56 10.73 2.19 0.63
N HIS A 57 9.81 1.32 0.20
CA HIS A 57 8.58 1.76 -0.46
C HIS A 57 7.49 2.22 0.53
N GLY A 58 7.48 1.69 1.75
CA GLY A 58 6.59 2.12 2.83
C GLY A 58 6.93 3.50 3.39
N ALA A 59 8.21 3.88 3.39
CA ALA A 59 8.66 5.22 3.78
C ALA A 59 8.32 6.33 2.74
N GLY A 60 7.80 5.96 1.57
CA GLY A 60 7.63 6.86 0.42
C GLY A 60 6.21 7.32 0.11
N LYS A 61 5.19 6.94 0.88
CA LYS A 61 3.81 7.42 0.63
C LYS A 61 3.10 7.78 1.93
N PRO A 62 2.91 9.07 2.25
CA PRO A 62 1.66 9.44 2.90
C PRO A 62 0.56 9.00 1.93
N ALA A 63 -0.18 7.97 2.32
CA ALA A 63 -1.48 7.73 1.72
C ALA A 63 -2.28 9.02 1.94
N ARG A 64 -2.28 9.88 0.91
CA ARG A 64 -3.18 11.01 0.75
C ARG A 64 -4.61 10.45 0.71
N ARG A 65 -5.12 10.03 1.87
CA ARG A 65 -6.54 9.77 2.09
C ARG A 65 -7.18 11.12 2.38
N GLY A 66 -7.23 11.93 1.32
CA GLY A 66 -7.65 13.32 1.36
C GLY A 66 -7.90 13.80 -0.05
N ARG A 67 -8.68 13.05 -0.84
CA ARG A 67 -9.28 13.56 -2.08
C ARG A 67 -10.73 13.94 -1.80
N ARG A 68 -10.90 14.90 -0.90
CA ARG A 68 -12.08 15.77 -0.90
C ARG A 68 -11.74 16.96 -1.80
N GLN A 69 -12.59 17.15 -2.81
CA GLN A 69 -12.94 18.42 -3.44
C GLN A 69 -11.81 19.32 -3.97
N TYR A 70 -11.60 19.25 -5.28
CA TYR A 70 -11.50 20.44 -6.14
C TYR A 70 -11.97 20.06 -7.55
N SER A 71 -13.28 20.07 -7.76
CA SER A 71 -13.85 20.37 -9.07
C SER A 71 -14.00 21.90 -9.14
N LEU A 72 -12.88 22.55 -9.42
CA LEU A 72 -12.83 23.94 -9.84
C LEU A 72 -12.54 23.96 -11.34
N PHE A 73 -13.29 24.82 -12.02
CA PHE A 73 -13.24 25.23 -13.43
C PHE A 73 -14.02 24.32 -14.39
N ARG A 74 -15.21 24.73 -14.89
CA ARG A 74 -15.57 25.91 -15.71
C ARG A 74 -14.99 25.80 -17.12
N ASP A 75 -15.85 25.39 -18.05
CA ASP A 75 -15.97 25.71 -19.49
C ASP A 75 -17.16 24.84 -19.96
N GLY A 76 -18.22 25.24 -20.68
CA GLY A 76 -18.59 26.40 -21.47
C GLY A 76 -19.61 25.87 -22.49
N LEU A 77 -20.69 26.62 -22.75
CA LEU A 77 -21.73 26.39 -23.78
C LEU A 77 -22.68 25.18 -23.65
N GLY A 78 -23.90 25.48 -23.19
CA GLY A 78 -25.10 24.69 -23.44
C GLY A 78 -26.29 25.63 -23.61
N LEU A 79 -26.43 26.20 -24.81
CA LEU A 79 -27.61 26.94 -25.25
C LEU A 79 -28.81 26.00 -25.32
N THR A 80 -29.74 26.02 -24.36
CA THR A 80 -31.19 25.82 -24.59
C THR A 80 -31.97 26.30 -23.35
N GLY A 81 -32.92 27.21 -23.52
CA GLY A 81 -33.93 27.57 -22.49
C GLY A 81 -34.94 26.44 -22.21
N PRO A 82 -36.08 26.68 -21.52
CA PRO A 82 -36.86 27.92 -21.54
C PRO A 82 -37.25 28.51 -20.17
N ALA A 83 -37.89 29.67 -20.26
CA ALA A 83 -38.40 30.56 -19.24
C ALA A 83 -39.34 29.93 -18.19
N THR A 84 -39.25 30.41 -16.95
CA THR A 84 -40.38 30.88 -16.12
C THR A 84 -39.81 31.47 -14.84
N ILE A 85 -39.77 32.80 -14.77
CA ILE A 85 -39.82 33.49 -13.48
C ILE A 85 -40.77 34.66 -13.71
N GLU A 86 -42.03 34.46 -13.32
CA GLU A 86 -42.98 35.55 -13.22
C GLU A 86 -42.49 36.50 -12.11
N ALA A 87 -42.34 37.76 -12.50
CA ALA A 87 -41.91 38.84 -11.64
C ALA A 87 -43.04 39.26 -10.70
N PHE A 88 -42.71 39.42 -9.43
CA PHE A 88 -43.47 40.24 -8.48
C PHE A 88 -43.16 41.73 -8.71
N SER A 89 -44.18 42.59 -8.71
CA SER A 89 -44.25 44.04 -8.36
C SER A 89 -45.66 44.52 -8.77
N THR A 90 -46.44 45.36 -8.08
CA THR A 90 -46.41 46.12 -6.82
C THR A 90 -47.87 46.50 -6.55
#